data_AF-A0A357D732-F1
#
_entry.id   AF-A0A357D732-F1
#
_cell.length_a   1.000
_cell.length_b   1.000
_cell.length_c   1.000
_cell.angle_alpha   90.00
_cell.angle_beta   90.00
_cell.angle_gamma   90.00
#
_symmetry.space_group_name_H-M   'P 1'
#
loop_
_entity.id
_entity.type
_entity.pdbx_description
1 polymer ?
#
loop_
_entity_poly.entity_id
_entity_poly.type
_entity_poly.pdbx_seq_one_letter_code
_entity_poly.pdbx_strand_id
1 'polypeptide(L)'
;IYAGDSPFSNRIALLIPGDSRPWGICTSSGTVGHAFSFGKADAAVIVARDAILADAAATAACNQVTSAAQIEKGISTAMSIPGVEGVLIIIGDKMGAYGNINLTKP
;
A
#
# COMPACT_ATOMS: atom_id res chain seq x y z
N ILE A 1 4.50 7.53 5.89
CA ILE A 1 3.38 7.20 4.97
C ILE A 1 2.27 8.19 5.23
N TYR A 2 1.82 8.86 4.18
CA TYR A 2 0.69 9.78 4.24
C TYR A 2 -0.57 9.04 3.79
N ALA A 3 -1.65 9.14 4.58
CA ALA A 3 -2.91 8.42 4.39
C ALA A 3 -4.11 9.31 4.73
N GLY A 4 -4.08 10.57 4.29
CA GLY A 4 -5.19 11.51 4.45
C GLY A 4 -5.56 11.76 5.91
N ASP A 5 -6.86 11.67 6.21
CA ASP A 5 -7.45 11.89 7.54
C ASP A 5 -7.32 10.66 8.46
N SER A 6 -6.74 9.55 7.98
CA SER A 6 -6.50 8.39 8.82
C SER A 6 -5.65 8.77 10.05
N PRO A 7 -5.95 8.25 11.26
CA PRO A 7 -5.12 8.46 12.44
C PRO A 7 -3.68 7.93 12.28
N PHE A 8 -3.42 7.08 11.28
CA PHE A 8 -2.08 6.57 10.96
C PHE A 8 -1.27 7.52 10.06
N SER A 9 -1.92 8.50 9.45
CA SER A 9 -1.30 9.44 8.51
C SER A 9 -0.12 10.17 9.15
N ASN A 10 1.05 10.10 8.51
CA ASN A 10 2.32 10.65 9.01
C ASN A 10 2.77 10.14 10.39
N ARG A 11 2.21 9.03 10.89
CA ARG A 11 2.59 8.40 12.16
C ARG A 11 3.39 7.11 12.00
N ILE A 12 3.44 6.58 10.77
CA ILE A 12 4.15 5.34 10.44
C ILE A 12 5.05 5.55 9.22
N ALA A 13 6.17 4.84 9.18
CA ALA A 13 7.09 4.77 8.05
C ALA A 13 7.42 3.31 7.73
N LEU A 14 7.88 3.05 6.50
CA LEU A 14 8.40 1.74 6.10
C LEU A 14 9.91 1.71 6.34
N LEU A 15 10.36 0.72 7.11
CA LEU A 15 11.76 0.37 7.19
C LEU A 15 12.10 -0.53 6.00
N ILE A 16 12.93 -0.02 5.10
CA ILE A 16 13.38 -0.76 3.93
C ILE A 16 14.78 -1.27 4.22
N PRO A 17 15.00 -2.61 4.18
CA PRO A 17 16.32 -3.15 4.40
C PRO A 17 17.25 -2.67 3.28
N GLY A 18 18.42 -2.15 3.69
CA GLY A 18 19.50 -1.86 2.75
C GLY A 18 20.00 -3.17 2.16
N ASP A 19 19.72 -3.39 0.89
CA ASP A 19 20.30 -4.51 0.14
C ASP A 19 20.95 -4.01 -1.15
N SER A 20 21.63 -4.91 -1.85
CA SER A 20 22.40 -4.59 -3.06
C SER A 20 21.53 -4.34 -4.31
N ARG A 21 20.20 -4.38 -4.19
CA ARG A 21 19.25 -4.19 -5.29
C ARG A 21 18.33 -2.98 -5.01
N PRO A 22 17.92 -2.23 -6.04
CA PRO A 22 16.97 -1.15 -5.84
C PRO A 22 15.60 -1.69 -5.38
N TRP A 23 14.89 -0.84 -4.65
CA TRP A 23 13.51 -1.08 -4.24
C TRP A 23 12.58 -0.16 -5.02
N GLY A 24 11.50 -0.73 -5.55
CA GLY A 24 10.33 -0.02 -6.08
C GLY A 24 9.26 0.07 -5.00
N ILE A 25 8.89 1.28 -4.61
CA ILE A 25 7.87 1.53 -3.59
C ILE A 25 6.92 2.58 -4.13
N CYS A 26 5.66 2.18 -4.36
CA CYS A 26 4.63 3.08 -4.86
C CYS A 26 3.40 3.04 -3.96
N THR A 27 2.67 4.15 -3.94
CA THR A 27 1.45 4.29 -3.16
C THR A 27 0.32 4.76 -4.07
N SER A 28 -0.81 4.07 -4.01
CA SER A 28 -2.07 4.52 -4.58
C SER A 28 -3.03 4.92 -3.46
N SER A 29 -3.98 5.79 -3.76
CA SER A 29 -4.99 6.26 -2.82
C SER A 29 -6.28 6.59 -3.56
N GLY A 30 -7.42 6.34 -2.91
CA GLY A 30 -8.74 6.74 -3.39
C GLY A 30 -9.39 7.89 -2.60
N THR A 31 -8.78 8.35 -1.51
CA THR A 31 -9.33 9.42 -0.66
C THR A 31 -8.42 10.66 -0.63
N VAL A 32 -7.13 10.47 -0.91
CA VAL A 32 -6.12 11.52 -0.98
C VAL A 32 -5.79 11.84 -2.43
N GLY A 33 -6.15 13.04 -2.89
CA GLY A 33 -5.85 13.56 -4.23
C GLY A 33 -7.05 13.61 -5.18
N HIS A 34 -6.90 14.31 -6.30
CA HIS A 34 -7.94 14.47 -7.34
C HIS A 34 -7.98 13.29 -8.34
N ALA A 35 -7.12 12.28 -8.15
CA ALA A 35 -7.07 11.11 -9.00
C ALA A 35 -8.26 10.19 -8.69
N PHE A 36 -9.06 9.88 -9.69
CA PHE A 36 -10.24 9.03 -9.54
C PHE A 36 -9.79 7.57 -9.36
N SER A 37 -9.93 7.02 -8.15
CA SER A 37 -9.83 5.58 -7.87
C SER A 37 -11.23 5.03 -7.58
N PHE A 38 -11.51 3.79 -8.00
CA PHE A 38 -12.72 3.09 -7.59
C PHE A 38 -12.65 2.61 -6.13
N GLY A 39 -11.42 2.50 -5.58
CA GLY A 39 -11.16 2.18 -4.19
C GLY A 39 -11.39 3.37 -3.25
N LYS A 40 -11.49 3.07 -1.96
CA LYS A 40 -11.56 4.04 -0.86
C LYS A 40 -10.41 3.87 0.13
N ALA A 41 -9.34 3.17 -0.25
CA ALA A 41 -8.15 3.09 0.59
C ALA A 41 -7.50 4.48 0.70
N ASP A 42 -7.10 4.86 1.91
CA ASP A 42 -6.36 6.09 2.17
C ASP A 42 -4.90 5.99 1.73
N ALA A 43 -4.36 4.77 1.80
CA ALA A 43 -3.08 4.42 1.19
C ALA A 43 -3.04 2.92 0.89
N ALA A 44 -2.63 2.55 -0.31
CA ALA A 44 -2.23 1.21 -0.69
C ALA A 44 -0.77 1.28 -1.15
N VAL A 45 0.15 0.87 -0.28
CA VAL A 45 1.59 0.91 -0.51
C VAL A 45 2.07 -0.48 -0.92
N ILE A 46 2.80 -0.55 -2.02
CA ILE A 46 3.42 -1.79 -2.52
C ILE A 46 4.93 -1.68 -2.45
N VAL A 47 5.57 -2.77 -2.06
CA VAL A 47 7.02 -2.97 -2.08
C VAL A 47 7.34 -4.06 -3.11
N ALA A 48 8.20 -3.74 -4.07
CA ALA A 48 8.69 -4.65 -5.11
C ALA A 48 10.14 -4.28 -5.51
N ARG A 49 10.73 -5.02 -6.45
CA ARG A 49 12.05 -4.68 -7.05
C ARG A 49 11.97 -3.79 -8.28
N ASP A 50 10.76 -3.63 -8.80
CA ASP A 50 10.47 -2.82 -9.97
C ASP A 50 9.42 -1.77 -9.59
N ALA A 51 9.73 -0.50 -9.84
CA ALA A 51 8.85 0.61 -9.48
C ALA A 51 7.59 0.69 -10.36
N ILE A 52 7.68 0.27 -11.63
CA ILE A 52 6.54 0.23 -12.55
C ILE A 52 5.57 -0.86 -12.09
N LEU A 53 6.10 -2.02 -11.69
CA LEU A 53 5.31 -3.09 -11.09
C LEU A 53 4.65 -2.63 -9.79
N ALA A 54 5.41 -1.99 -8.90
CA ALA A 54 4.87 -1.48 -7.64
C ALA A 54 3.71 -0.51 -7.87
N ASP A 55 3.81 0.39 -8.86
CA ASP A 55 2.78 1.37 -9.19
C ASP A 55 1.49 0.71 -9.72
N ALA A 56 1.64 -0.20 -10.69
CA ALA A 56 0.52 -0.95 -11.25
C ALA A 56 -0.18 -1.82 -10.19
N ALA A 57 0.60 -2.50 -9.35
CA ALA A 57 0.09 -3.31 -8.25
C ALA A 57 -0.60 -2.46 -7.17
N ALA A 58 -0.08 -1.26 -6.87
CA ALA A 58 -0.69 -0.36 -5.89
C ALA A 58 -2.07 0.09 -6.37
N THR A 59 -2.19 0.44 -7.64
CA THR A 59 -3.47 0.78 -8.28
C THR A 59 -4.45 -0.40 -8.24
N ALA A 60 -3.98 -1.60 -8.62
CA ALA A 60 -4.80 -2.81 -8.61
C ALA A 60 -5.33 -3.14 -7.21
N ALA A 61 -4.45 -3.13 -6.19
CA ALA A 61 -4.82 -3.38 -4.80
C ALA A 61 -5.78 -2.33 -4.25
N CYS A 62 -5.50 -1.04 -4.49
CA CYS A 62 -6.34 0.07 -4.07
C CYS A 62 -7.77 -0.08 -4.59
N ASN A 63 -7.94 -0.40 -5.88
CA ASN A 63 -9.25 -0.56 -6.51
C ASN A 63 -10.09 -1.72 -5.93
N GLN A 64 -9.48 -2.68 -5.23
CA GLN A 64 -10.21 -3.77 -4.58
C GLN A 64 -10.75 -3.41 -3.19
N VAL A 65 -10.31 -2.30 -2.60
CA VAL A 65 -10.62 -1.91 -1.22
C VAL A 65 -11.57 -0.73 -1.23
N THR A 66 -12.87 -1.01 -1.06
CA THR A 66 -13.93 0.02 -0.93
C THR A 66 -14.41 0.19 0.52
N SER A 67 -13.99 -0.70 1.43
CA SER A 67 -14.25 -0.63 2.87
C SER A 67 -13.21 -1.44 3.65
N ALA A 68 -13.13 -1.24 4.97
CA ALA A 68 -12.20 -1.96 5.84
C ALA A 68 -12.36 -3.50 5.78
N ALA A 69 -13.57 -4.00 5.51
CA ALA A 69 -13.82 -5.44 5.35
C ALA A 69 -13.12 -6.06 4.12
N GLN A 70 -12.63 -5.24 3.18
CA GLN A 70 -12.00 -5.69 1.95
C GLN A 70 -10.47 -5.56 1.98
N ILE A 71 -9.87 -5.19 3.12
CA ILE A 71 -8.40 -5.10 3.25
C ILE A 71 -7.74 -6.43 2.84
N GLU A 72 -8.26 -7.57 3.31
CA GLU A 72 -7.71 -8.89 2.95
C GLU A 72 -7.80 -9.17 1.44
N LYS A 73 -8.87 -8.72 0.78
CA LYS A 73 -9.02 -8.83 -0.68
C LYS A 73 -8.00 -7.98 -1.43
N GLY A 74 -7.72 -6.77 -0.96
CA GLY A 74 -6.66 -5.92 -1.51
C GLY A 74 -5.28 -6.55 -1.34
N ILE A 75 -5.01 -7.11 -0.16
CA ILE A 75 -3.76 -7.82 0.14
C ILE A 75 -3.61 -9.05 -0.77
N SER A 76 -4.63 -9.90 -0.87
CA SER A 76 -4.57 -11.11 -1.69
C SER A 76 -4.39 -10.77 -3.18
N THR A 77 -5.02 -9.70 -3.66
CA THR A 77 -4.83 -9.20 -5.02
C THR A 77 -3.38 -8.77 -5.26
N ALA A 78 -2.83 -7.94 -4.37
CA ALA A 78 -1.43 -7.50 -4.47
C ALA A 78 -0.45 -8.68 -4.47
N MET A 79 -0.60 -9.59 -3.49
CA MET A 79 0.32 -10.72 -3.31
C MET A 79 0.16 -11.81 -4.37
N SER A 80 -0.95 -11.82 -5.12
CA SER A 80 -1.11 -12.70 -6.28
C SER A 80 -0.28 -12.26 -7.49
N ILE A 81 0.22 -11.02 -7.50
CA ILE A 81 1.02 -10.46 -8.59
C ILE A 81 2.49 -10.89 -8.40
N PRO A 82 3.08 -11.65 -9.35
CA PRO A 82 4.48 -12.06 -9.25
C PRO A 82 5.42 -10.85 -9.16
N GLY A 83 6.34 -10.88 -8.20
CA GLY A 83 7.33 -9.81 -7.98
C GLY A 83 6.91 -8.76 -6.94
N VAL A 84 5.67 -8.77 -6.47
CA VAL A 84 5.27 -8.03 -5.27
C VAL A 84 5.85 -8.73 -4.04
N GLU A 85 6.64 -8.00 -3.26
CA GLU A 85 7.28 -8.51 -2.05
C GLU A 85 6.53 -8.13 -0.77
N GLY A 86 5.72 -7.05 -0.80
CA GLY A 86 4.93 -6.65 0.34
C GLY A 86 3.83 -5.65 -0.02
N VAL A 87 2.82 -5.58 0.84
CA VAL A 87 1.66 -4.69 0.71
C VAL A 87 1.23 -4.16 2.06
N LEU A 88 0.98 -2.85 2.14
CA LEU A 88 0.32 -2.18 3.25
C LEU A 88 -0.93 -1.46 2.74
N ILE A 89 -2.07 -1.70 3.37
CA ILE A 89 -3.34 -1.03 3.04
C ILE A 89 -3.85 -0.33 4.30
N ILE A 90 -4.25 0.93 4.15
CA ILE A 90 -4.83 1.78 5.19
C ILE A 90 -6.18 2.28 4.70
N ILE A 91 -7.20 2.17 5.56
CA ILE A 91 -8.52 2.74 5.32
C ILE A 91 -9.18 3.09 6.67
N GLY A 92 -9.44 4.38 6.88
CA GLY A 92 -9.90 4.94 8.14
C GLY A 92 -8.94 4.60 9.28
N ASP A 93 -9.49 4.04 10.36
CA ASP A 93 -8.78 3.60 11.55
C ASP A 93 -8.27 2.15 11.46
N LYS A 94 -8.35 1.51 10.29
CA LYS A 94 -7.89 0.13 10.05
C LYS A 94 -6.70 0.10 9.09
N MET A 95 -5.85 -0.89 9.30
CA MET A 95 -4.75 -1.21 8.40
C MET A 95 -4.53 -2.72 8.32
N GLY A 96 -4.01 -3.18 7.19
CA GLY A 96 -3.52 -4.53 7.00
C GLY A 96 -2.20 -4.53 6.27
N ALA A 97 -1.30 -5.44 6.65
CA ALA A 97 0.03 -5.56 6.07
C ALA A 97 0.36 -7.03 5.83
N TYR A 98 1.08 -7.32 4.74
CA TYR A 98 1.55 -8.66 4.44
C TYR A 98 2.86 -8.63 3.65
N GLY A 99 3.67 -9.67 3.80
CA GLY A 99 4.97 -9.80 3.12
C GLY A 99 6.06 -8.97 3.79
N ASN A 100 6.98 -8.42 3.00
CA ASN A 100 8.13 -7.64 3.45
C ASN A 100 7.73 -6.20 3.84
N ILE A 101 6.89 -6.08 4.86
CA ILE A 101 6.44 -4.83 5.42
C ILE A 101 6.94 -4.71 6.85
N ASN A 102 7.95 -3.88 7.05
CA ASN A 102 8.48 -3.54 8.36
C ASN A 102 8.08 -2.10 8.70
N LEU A 103 7.27 -1.93 9.74
CA LEU A 103 6.80 -0.61 10.16
C LEU A 103 7.71 -0.04 11.24
N THR A 104 8.02 1.24 11.12
CA THR A 104 8.79 2.01 12.10
C THR A 104 8.10 3.35 12.36
N LYS A 105 8.56 4.05 13.40
CA LYS A 105 8.23 5.47 13.58
C LYS A 105 8.93 6.31 12.50
N PRO A 106 8.32 7.41 12.02
CA PRO A 106 8.92 8.33 11.06
C PRO A 106 10.25 8.92 11.53
#